data_AF-D9UJK2-F1
#
_entry.id   AF-D9UJK2-F1
#
_cell.length_a   1.000
_cell.length_b   1.000
_cell.length_c   1.000
_cell.angle_alpha   90.00
_cell.angle_beta   90.00
_cell.angle_gamma   90.00
#
_symmetry.space_group_name_H-M   'P 1'
#
loop_
_entity.id
_entity.type
_entity.pdbx_description
1 polymer ?
#
loop_
_entity_poly.entity_id
_entity_poly.type
_entity_poly.pdbx_seq_one_letter_code
_entity_poly.pdbx_strand_id
1 'polypeptide(L)'
;MNEERWRGAGSAVLRMFAVWGVSTLTMLVLAGLLPDFKLQSPDGDSATRIAMTAALGAGVFGLLGALVWPLLVRTLLLVPAFVLAVLVFFLNGSLLLLALRLVPVNRGEVNPETAVVVAAVMSAVASATGGALAVRDDNAYRRRLHRLAYRRYGRPSGTPAPPGTVFLQLDGLGHDVLVDAVGKGLMPTVAGLLGGLPSHRLTPWRTDWSSQTGASQLGILHGSNFDVPAFRWYEKETREVVVSNRPASAAELQRRAVERTGDSGLLSLDGASRGNLFGGGADQLALVLSVAVRRGKETRSRAGYFAYFSDPANAVRTVLSFVAEVGREMCQSTRARLRRERPRMGRGGLYPFVRAFATVVERDVVVAAVVSDLLAGRTAIYADLVAYDEVAHHSGPRSRDAEQILRRLDRSLALVLKVAELAPRPYRIVLLSDHGQSPGETFRMRYGLSLGELVRAGCGLPVPRKVRRTHSGNEARAAVRTALHRPVEERAEEHHASPRPLRPRRPRLGQTSASSPSPTSRTA
;
A
#
# COMPACT_ATOMS: atom_id res chain seq x y z
N MET A 1 -32.54 -20.65 26.65
CA MET A 1 -32.33 -20.03 25.31
C MET A 1 -32.79 -18.57 25.20
N ASN A 2 -33.51 -17.99 26.18
CA ASN A 2 -33.95 -16.58 26.13
C ASN A 2 -32.97 -15.60 26.80
N GLU A 3 -32.35 -15.91 27.93
CA GLU A 3 -31.48 -14.96 28.67
C GLU A 3 -30.24 -14.49 27.90
N GLU A 4 -29.62 -15.35 27.08
CA GLU A 4 -28.46 -14.97 26.26
C GLU A 4 -28.82 -14.03 25.08
N ARG A 5 -30.04 -14.15 24.53
CA ARG A 5 -30.56 -13.21 23.52
C ARG A 5 -30.82 -11.83 24.14
N TRP A 6 -31.37 -11.79 25.36
CA TRP A 6 -31.60 -10.54 26.08
C TRP A 6 -30.30 -9.84 26.51
N ARG A 7 -29.30 -10.60 26.98
CA ARG A 7 -27.95 -10.05 27.28
C ARG A 7 -27.21 -9.57 26.03
N GLY A 8 -27.34 -10.30 24.90
CA GLY A 8 -26.76 -9.91 23.62
C GLY A 8 -27.42 -8.69 22.97
N ALA A 9 -28.75 -8.60 23.06
CA ALA A 9 -29.50 -7.41 22.64
C ALA A 9 -29.19 -6.22 23.56
N GLY A 10 -29.14 -6.43 24.88
CA GLY A 10 -28.77 -5.42 25.86
C GLY A 10 -27.36 -4.85 25.62
N SER A 11 -26.38 -5.68 25.29
CA SER A 11 -25.02 -5.23 24.94
C SER A 11 -24.96 -4.44 23.62
N ALA A 12 -25.75 -4.84 22.61
CA ALA A 12 -25.84 -4.11 21.34
C ALA A 12 -26.52 -2.75 21.52
N VAL A 13 -27.59 -2.72 22.32
CA VAL A 13 -28.31 -1.51 22.71
C VAL A 13 -27.42 -0.59 23.54
N LEU A 14 -26.68 -1.13 24.52
CA LEU A 14 -25.71 -0.38 25.32
C LEU A 14 -24.60 0.24 24.44
N ARG A 15 -24.08 -0.51 23.46
CA ARG A 15 -23.11 0.03 22.49
C ARG A 15 -23.71 1.11 21.62
N MET A 16 -24.94 0.94 21.16
CA MET A 16 -25.66 1.97 20.40
C MET A 16 -25.81 3.26 21.22
N PHE A 17 -26.25 3.15 22.48
CA PHE A 17 -26.35 4.29 23.40
C PHE A 17 -24.99 4.91 23.74
N ALA A 18 -23.93 4.10 23.89
CA ALA A 18 -22.58 4.60 24.15
C ALA A 18 -22.02 5.37 22.94
N VAL A 19 -22.18 4.85 21.72
CA VAL A 19 -21.79 5.54 20.49
C VAL A 19 -22.61 6.81 20.30
N TRP A 20 -23.91 6.77 20.58
CA TRP A 20 -24.79 7.92 20.50
C TRP A 20 -24.41 9.01 21.53
N GLY A 21 -24.13 8.63 22.77
CA GLY A 21 -23.70 9.55 23.83
C GLY A 21 -22.35 10.19 23.53
N VAL A 22 -21.36 9.41 23.07
CA VAL A 22 -20.04 9.93 22.68
C VAL A 22 -20.16 10.87 21.47
N SER A 23 -21.01 10.54 20.50
CA SER A 23 -21.28 11.40 19.35
C SER A 23 -21.94 12.71 19.78
N THR A 24 -22.93 12.65 20.67
CA THR A 24 -23.59 13.82 21.24
C THR A 24 -22.59 14.72 21.97
N LEU A 25 -21.74 14.14 22.82
CA LEU A 25 -20.69 14.88 23.54
C LEU A 25 -19.69 15.53 22.58
N THR A 26 -19.30 14.81 21.53
CA THR A 26 -18.35 15.32 20.53
C THR A 26 -18.96 16.48 19.74
N MET A 27 -20.25 16.42 19.39
CA MET A 27 -20.96 17.55 18.78
C MET A 27 -21.02 18.78 19.69
N LEU A 28 -21.25 18.59 20.99
CA LEU A 28 -21.24 19.68 21.98
C LEU A 28 -19.86 20.32 22.12
N VAL A 29 -18.79 19.51 22.17
CA VAL A 29 -17.41 19.99 22.23
C VAL A 29 -17.04 20.76 20.96
N LEU A 30 -17.42 20.26 19.79
CA LEU A 30 -17.18 20.93 18.52
C LEU A 30 -17.94 22.25 18.41
N ALA A 31 -19.16 22.32 18.94
CA ALA A 31 -19.94 23.57 18.99
C ALA A 31 -19.33 24.62 19.92
N GLY A 32 -18.60 24.20 20.96
CA GLY A 32 -17.84 25.12 21.81
C GLY A 32 -16.49 25.55 21.23
N LEU A 33 -15.85 24.72 20.39
CA LEU A 33 -14.52 24.99 19.83
C LEU A 33 -14.53 25.73 18.49
N LEU A 34 -15.59 25.58 17.69
CA LEU A 34 -15.69 26.16 16.36
C LEU A 34 -16.68 27.34 16.38
N PRO A 35 -16.22 28.60 16.24
CA PRO A 35 -17.10 29.78 16.35
C PRO A 35 -18.21 29.83 15.29
N ASP A 36 -18.02 29.15 14.16
CA ASP A 36 -18.98 29.04 13.06
C ASP A 36 -19.91 27.83 13.16
N PHE A 37 -19.75 26.97 14.18
CA PHE A 37 -20.59 25.78 14.38
C PHE A 37 -21.57 26.02 15.55
N LYS A 38 -22.57 26.86 15.32
CA LYS A 38 -23.56 27.21 16.34
C LYS A 38 -24.80 26.30 16.29
N LEU A 39 -25.01 25.53 17.35
CA LEU A 39 -26.26 24.78 17.60
C LEU A 39 -27.30 25.72 18.23
N GLN A 40 -27.88 26.64 17.45
CA GLN A 40 -28.84 27.63 17.96
C GLN A 40 -30.31 27.18 17.83
N SER A 41 -31.03 27.17 18.95
CA SER A 41 -32.50 27.11 19.00
C SER A 41 -33.09 28.49 18.61
N PRO A 42 -34.22 28.58 17.89
CA PRO A 42 -34.82 29.85 17.49
C PRO A 42 -35.27 30.70 18.69
N ASP A 43 -35.62 30.06 19.81
CA ASP A 43 -36.05 30.74 21.03
C ASP A 43 -35.27 30.20 22.25
N GLY A 44 -34.40 31.02 22.83
CA GLY A 44 -33.88 30.92 24.21
C GLY A 44 -32.88 29.80 24.54
N ASP A 45 -31.74 30.21 25.14
CA ASP A 45 -30.64 29.38 25.63
C ASP A 45 -31.02 28.46 26.79
N SER A 46 -31.50 27.27 26.46
CA SER A 46 -31.53 26.14 27.38
C SER A 46 -30.43 25.16 26.99
N ALA A 47 -29.44 24.96 27.88
CA ALA A 47 -28.40 23.95 27.72
C ALA A 47 -28.99 22.55 27.42
N THR A 48 -30.18 22.28 27.97
CA THR A 48 -30.97 21.07 27.72
C THR A 48 -31.43 20.96 26.27
N ARG A 49 -31.87 22.06 25.64
CA ARG A 49 -32.29 22.07 24.23
C ARG A 49 -31.11 21.90 23.29
N ILE A 50 -29.96 22.53 23.57
CA ILE A 50 -28.73 22.36 22.78
C ILE A 50 -28.26 20.89 22.82
N ALA A 51 -28.27 20.28 24.02
CA ALA A 51 -27.95 18.86 24.18
C ALA A 51 -28.94 17.94 23.43
N MET A 52 -30.24 18.28 23.44
CA MET A 52 -31.26 17.52 22.73
C MET A 52 -31.10 17.62 21.21
N THR A 53 -30.76 18.80 20.68
CA THR A 53 -30.46 19.01 19.26
C THR A 53 -29.20 18.27 18.82
N ALA A 54 -28.15 18.27 19.65
CA ALA A 54 -26.94 17.48 19.41
C ALA A 54 -27.25 15.97 19.41
N ALA A 55 -28.09 15.51 20.32
CA ALA A 55 -28.50 14.10 20.40
C ALA A 55 -29.33 13.68 19.18
N LEU A 56 -30.33 14.47 18.79
CA LEU A 56 -31.14 14.21 17.59
C LEU A 56 -30.28 14.25 16.31
N GLY A 57 -29.39 15.24 16.19
CA GLY A 57 -28.45 15.35 15.08
C GLY A 57 -27.52 14.15 14.98
N ALA A 58 -26.93 13.71 16.09
CA ALA A 58 -26.10 12.50 16.15
C ALA A 58 -26.88 11.23 15.79
N GLY A 59 -28.15 11.13 16.21
CA GLY A 59 -29.02 9.99 15.90
C GLY A 59 -29.38 9.91 14.41
N VAL A 60 -29.80 11.03 13.81
CA VAL A 60 -30.12 11.12 12.37
C VAL A 60 -28.87 10.88 11.52
N PHE A 61 -27.73 11.45 11.92
CA PHE A 61 -26.44 11.21 11.25
C PHE A 61 -26.05 9.73 11.29
N GLY A 62 -26.19 9.07 12.45
CA GLY A 62 -25.93 7.64 12.60
C GLY A 62 -26.85 6.77 11.74
N LEU A 63 -28.13 7.12 11.65
CA LEU A 63 -29.13 6.39 10.84
C LEU A 63 -28.87 6.55 9.33
N LEU A 64 -28.64 7.78 8.87
CA LEU A 64 -28.32 8.06 7.47
C LEU A 64 -26.99 7.41 7.07
N GLY A 65 -25.99 7.45 7.94
CA GLY A 65 -24.74 6.73 7.78
C GLY A 65 -24.94 5.22 7.65
N ALA A 66 -25.88 4.62 8.38
CA ALA A 66 -26.15 3.18 8.27
C ALA A 66 -26.89 2.78 6.98
N LEU A 67 -27.75 3.67 6.44
CA LEU A 67 -28.63 3.37 5.30
C LEU A 67 -28.05 3.80 3.94
N VAL A 68 -27.46 4.99 3.86
CA VAL A 68 -26.97 5.58 2.60
C VAL A 68 -25.59 5.02 2.23
N TRP A 69 -24.76 4.73 3.24
CA TRP A 69 -23.38 4.29 3.06
C TRP A 69 -23.23 2.97 2.28
N PRO A 70 -24.00 1.89 2.56
CA PRO A 70 -23.90 0.64 1.81
C PRO A 70 -24.30 0.81 0.34
N LEU A 71 -25.21 1.73 0.05
CA LEU A 71 -25.67 2.04 -1.31
C LEU A 71 -24.58 2.82 -2.07
N LEU A 72 -23.95 3.79 -1.41
CA LEU A 72 -22.92 4.63 -2.00
C LEU A 72 -21.65 3.87 -2.37
N VAL A 73 -21.18 3.02 -1.45
CA VAL A 73 -19.97 2.20 -1.67
C VAL A 73 -20.14 1.29 -2.89
N ARG A 74 -21.35 0.76 -3.15
CA ARG A 74 -21.62 -0.04 -4.35
C ARG A 74 -21.41 0.73 -5.65
N THR A 75 -21.69 2.02 -5.66
CA THR A 75 -21.59 2.91 -6.82
C THR A 75 -20.14 3.37 -7.07
N LEU A 76 -19.30 3.40 -6.03
CA LEU A 76 -17.96 3.99 -6.07
C LEU A 76 -16.79 3.06 -6.43
N LEU A 77 -17.06 1.77 -6.68
CA LEU A 77 -16.04 0.72 -6.89
C LEU A 77 -15.24 0.83 -8.20
N LEU A 78 -15.18 2.01 -8.82
CA LEU A 78 -14.49 2.27 -10.10
C LEU A 78 -13.40 3.35 -10.01
N VAL A 79 -13.16 3.95 -8.84
CA VAL A 79 -12.32 5.15 -8.73
C VAL A 79 -11.16 4.95 -7.75
N PRO A 80 -9.94 5.46 -8.04
CA PRO A 80 -8.77 5.32 -7.16
C PRO A 80 -9.06 5.67 -5.70
N ALA A 81 -8.35 5.03 -4.76
CA ALA A 81 -8.53 5.23 -3.32
C ALA A 81 -8.49 6.71 -2.87
N PHE A 82 -7.77 7.56 -3.61
CA PHE A 82 -7.78 9.01 -3.41
C PHE A 82 -9.14 9.64 -3.70
N VAL A 83 -9.80 9.25 -4.79
CA VAL A 83 -11.15 9.74 -5.12
C VAL A 83 -12.20 9.11 -4.20
N LEU A 84 -11.99 7.88 -3.73
CA LEU A 84 -12.80 7.30 -2.66
C LEU A 84 -12.69 8.15 -1.40
N ALA A 85 -11.47 8.50 -0.95
CA ALA A 85 -11.26 9.34 0.24
C ALA A 85 -11.87 10.75 0.08
N VAL A 86 -11.65 11.38 -1.06
CA VAL A 86 -12.20 12.72 -1.38
C VAL A 86 -13.72 12.67 -1.47
N LEU A 87 -14.30 11.69 -2.17
CA LEU A 87 -15.76 11.58 -2.24
C LEU A 87 -16.36 11.26 -0.88
N VAL A 88 -15.78 10.32 -0.12
CA VAL A 88 -16.23 9.99 1.24
C VAL A 88 -16.24 11.22 2.14
N PHE A 89 -15.22 12.06 2.04
CA PHE A 89 -15.13 13.33 2.76
C PHE A 89 -16.27 14.29 2.36
N PHE A 90 -16.46 14.53 1.06
CA PHE A 90 -17.54 15.39 0.58
C PHE A 90 -18.93 14.84 0.91
N LEU A 91 -19.11 13.52 0.88
CA LEU A 91 -20.41 12.91 1.14
C LEU A 91 -20.77 12.84 2.61
N ASN A 92 -19.80 12.61 3.51
CA ASN A 92 -20.03 12.73 4.95
C ASN A 92 -20.34 14.18 5.34
N GLY A 93 -19.65 15.17 4.75
CA GLY A 93 -19.99 16.59 4.90
C GLY A 93 -21.41 16.89 4.39
N SER A 94 -21.77 16.34 3.23
CA SER A 94 -23.11 16.49 2.64
C SER A 94 -24.20 15.81 3.47
N LEU A 95 -23.92 14.64 4.06
CA LEU A 95 -24.82 13.90 4.95
C LEU A 95 -25.04 14.64 6.26
N LEU A 96 -24.00 15.26 6.83
CA LEU A 96 -24.14 16.13 7.99
C LEU A 96 -25.00 17.35 7.67
N LEU A 97 -24.76 18.00 6.53
CA LEU A 97 -25.57 19.13 6.07
C LEU A 97 -27.04 18.72 5.82
N LEU A 98 -27.26 17.52 5.27
CA LEU A 98 -28.61 16.96 5.08
C LEU A 98 -29.27 16.63 6.42
N ALA A 99 -28.54 16.05 7.37
CA ALA A 99 -29.04 15.77 8.72
C ALA A 99 -29.43 17.06 9.44
N LEU A 100 -28.60 18.11 9.35
CA LEU A 100 -28.90 19.44 9.91
C LEU A 100 -30.11 20.10 9.21
N ARG A 101 -30.35 19.82 7.93
CA ARG A 101 -31.57 20.27 7.22
C ARG A 101 -32.84 19.49 7.58
N LEU A 102 -32.71 18.23 8.00
CA LEU A 102 -33.84 17.35 8.34
C LEU A 102 -34.27 17.45 9.81
N VAL A 103 -33.45 18.05 10.68
CA VAL A 103 -33.82 18.32 12.08
C VAL A 103 -34.70 19.59 12.13
N PRO A 104 -35.97 19.53 12.61
CA PRO A 104 -36.95 20.61 12.47
C PRO A 104 -36.73 21.85 13.36
N VAL A 105 -35.54 22.06 13.94
CA VAL A 105 -35.28 23.17 14.86
C VAL A 105 -34.03 23.92 14.41
N ASN A 106 -34.29 24.96 13.63
CA ASN A 106 -33.40 25.98 13.08
C ASN A 106 -32.33 25.56 12.05
N ARG A 107 -32.36 26.27 10.91
CA ARG A 107 -31.34 26.24 9.87
C ARG A 107 -30.07 26.89 10.41
N GLY A 108 -29.24 26.14 11.14
CA GLY A 108 -27.91 26.61 11.50
C GLY A 108 -27.12 26.90 10.21
N GLU A 109 -26.71 28.16 10.03
CA GLU A 109 -25.78 28.56 8.96
C GLU A 109 -24.40 27.99 9.27
N VAL A 110 -24.19 26.72 8.94
CA VAL A 110 -22.87 26.10 9.03
C VAL A 110 -22.18 26.32 7.70
N ASN A 111 -21.07 27.07 7.72
CA ASN A 111 -20.21 27.19 6.56
C ASN A 111 -19.78 25.78 6.08
N PRO A 112 -19.83 25.48 4.77
CA PRO A 112 -19.55 24.13 4.24
C PRO A 112 -18.21 23.57 4.71
N GLU A 113 -17.20 24.43 4.87
CA GLU A 113 -15.86 24.09 5.35
C GLU A 113 -15.88 23.61 6.81
N THR A 114 -16.66 24.26 7.68
CA THR A 114 -16.78 23.93 9.10
C THR A 114 -17.58 22.64 9.32
N ALA A 115 -18.67 22.44 8.56
CA ALA A 115 -19.45 21.20 8.58
C ALA A 115 -18.57 19.98 8.26
N VAL A 116 -17.70 20.15 7.28
CA VAL A 116 -16.76 19.13 6.83
C VAL A 116 -15.74 18.77 7.91
N VAL A 117 -15.17 19.75 8.62
CA VAL A 117 -14.26 19.51 9.76
C VAL A 117 -14.97 18.79 10.90
N VAL A 118 -16.19 19.22 11.24
CA VAL A 118 -17.02 18.59 12.28
C VAL A 118 -17.33 17.14 11.95
N ALA A 119 -17.77 16.85 10.72
CA ALA A 119 -18.04 15.48 10.26
C ALA A 119 -16.79 14.60 10.33
N ALA A 120 -15.62 15.13 9.96
CA ALA A 120 -14.35 14.41 10.01
C ALA A 120 -13.94 14.06 11.46
N VAL A 121 -14.02 15.02 12.39
CA VAL A 121 -13.68 14.81 13.80
C VAL A 121 -14.67 13.84 14.45
N MET A 122 -15.97 14.01 14.22
CA MET A 122 -17.02 13.11 14.73
C MET A 122 -16.79 11.66 14.30
N SER A 123 -16.46 11.46 13.03
CA SER A 123 -16.21 10.14 12.47
C SER A 123 -14.90 9.54 13.02
N ALA A 124 -13.88 10.38 13.25
CA ALA A 124 -12.61 9.98 13.86
C ALA A 124 -12.79 9.54 15.33
N VAL A 125 -13.57 10.29 16.11
CA VAL A 125 -13.87 9.96 17.51
C VAL A 125 -14.72 8.69 17.59
N ALA A 126 -15.78 8.57 16.79
CA ALA A 126 -16.59 7.35 16.74
C ALA A 126 -15.75 6.11 16.37
N SER A 127 -14.81 6.25 15.44
CA SER A 127 -13.87 5.20 15.06
C SER A 127 -12.87 4.86 16.18
N ALA A 128 -12.28 5.87 16.83
CA ALA A 128 -11.32 5.69 17.93
C ALA A 128 -11.99 5.01 19.13
N THR A 129 -13.19 5.44 19.49
CA THR A 129 -13.99 4.84 20.57
C THR A 129 -14.44 3.44 20.21
N GLY A 130 -14.91 3.20 18.98
CA GLY A 130 -15.25 1.86 18.49
C GLY A 130 -14.05 0.91 18.51
N GLY A 131 -12.88 1.40 18.12
CA GLY A 131 -11.62 0.67 18.16
C GLY A 131 -11.16 0.34 19.58
N ALA A 132 -11.18 1.32 20.49
CA ALA A 132 -10.79 1.14 21.89
C ALA A 132 -11.71 0.14 22.63
N LEU A 133 -13.01 0.17 22.33
CA LEU A 133 -13.99 -0.77 22.87
C LEU A 133 -13.87 -2.17 22.24
N ALA A 134 -13.46 -2.27 20.97
CA ALA A 134 -13.23 -3.55 20.31
C ALA A 134 -11.96 -4.26 20.81
N VAL A 135 -10.90 -3.50 21.13
CA VAL A 135 -9.62 -4.03 21.64
C VAL A 135 -9.73 -4.62 23.05
N ARG A 136 -10.74 -4.22 23.84
CA ARG A 136 -10.94 -4.71 25.22
C ARG A 136 -11.90 -5.91 25.35
N ASP A 137 -12.50 -6.39 24.27
CA ASP A 137 -13.54 -7.43 24.34
C ASP A 137 -13.39 -8.48 23.22
N ASP A 138 -12.32 -9.28 23.34
CA ASP A 138 -12.01 -10.41 22.44
C ASP A 138 -13.22 -11.37 22.31
N ASN A 139 -14.00 -11.54 23.38
CA ASN A 139 -15.18 -12.41 23.38
C ASN A 139 -16.36 -11.83 22.59
N ALA A 140 -16.61 -10.51 22.63
CA ALA A 140 -17.63 -9.89 21.79
C ALA A 140 -17.26 -9.88 20.30
N TYR A 141 -15.98 -9.74 19.98
CA TYR A 141 -15.49 -9.83 18.61
C TYR A 141 -15.69 -11.24 18.03
N ARG A 142 -15.30 -12.30 18.77
CA ARG A 142 -15.54 -13.71 18.39
C ARG A 142 -17.03 -13.99 18.18
N ARG A 143 -17.91 -13.55 19.11
CA ARG A 143 -19.38 -13.71 18.99
C ARG A 143 -19.99 -12.92 17.83
N ARG A 144 -19.44 -11.75 17.48
CA ARG A 144 -19.88 -10.97 16.31
C ARG A 144 -19.52 -11.71 15.02
N LEU A 145 -18.28 -12.18 14.90
CA LEU A 145 -17.83 -12.94 13.73
C LEU A 145 -18.61 -14.25 13.58
N HIS A 146 -18.82 -15.00 14.66
CA HIS A 146 -19.61 -16.23 14.63
C HIS A 146 -21.07 -15.98 14.20
N ARG A 147 -21.69 -14.89 14.68
CA ARG A 147 -23.05 -14.51 14.25
C ARG A 147 -23.10 -14.07 12.79
N LEU A 148 -22.10 -13.34 12.31
CA LEU A 148 -22.00 -12.93 10.90
C LEU A 148 -21.79 -14.14 9.99
N ALA A 149 -20.91 -15.06 10.36
CA ALA A 149 -20.68 -16.31 9.64
C ALA A 149 -21.95 -17.16 9.58
N TYR A 150 -22.58 -17.41 10.74
CA TYR A 150 -23.83 -18.16 10.83
C TYR A 150 -24.98 -17.54 10.02
N ARG A 151 -25.14 -16.21 10.09
CA ARG A 151 -26.21 -15.51 9.34
C ARG A 151 -25.97 -15.47 7.84
N ARG A 152 -24.71 -15.42 7.40
CA ARG A 152 -24.35 -15.21 5.99
C ARG A 152 -24.16 -16.52 5.23
N TYR A 153 -23.68 -17.57 5.90
CA TYR A 153 -23.29 -18.83 5.27
C TYR A 153 -24.01 -20.07 5.86
N GLY A 154 -24.85 -19.90 6.88
CA GLY A 154 -25.65 -20.99 7.46
C GLY A 154 -24.87 -21.86 8.46
N ARG A 155 -25.48 -22.99 8.86
CA ARG A 155 -24.79 -24.00 9.70
C ARG A 155 -23.80 -24.77 8.83
N PRO A 156 -22.62 -25.13 9.37
CA PRO A 156 -21.75 -26.11 8.73
C PRO A 156 -22.58 -27.37 8.44
N SER A 157 -22.51 -27.87 7.21
CA SER A 157 -23.00 -29.21 6.89
C SER A 157 -22.34 -30.18 7.87
N GLY A 158 -23.12 -30.96 8.62
CA GLY A 158 -22.63 -31.86 9.68
C GLY A 158 -21.70 -32.99 9.21
N THR A 159 -21.27 -32.97 7.95
CA THR A 159 -20.27 -33.86 7.38
C THR A 159 -18.86 -33.28 7.61
N PRO A 160 -17.88 -34.07 8.09
CA PRO A 160 -16.51 -33.62 8.22
C PRO A 160 -15.94 -33.24 6.86
N ALA A 161 -15.82 -31.94 6.58
CA ALA A 161 -15.12 -31.46 5.39
C ALA A 161 -13.60 -31.66 5.56
N PRO A 162 -12.85 -31.99 4.49
CA PRO A 162 -11.39 -32.01 4.56
C PRO A 162 -10.86 -30.62 4.98
N PRO A 163 -9.67 -30.52 5.58
CA PRO A 163 -9.10 -29.22 5.91
C PRO A 163 -8.95 -28.32 4.67
N GLY A 164 -9.34 -27.06 4.78
CA GLY A 164 -8.98 -26.04 3.80
C GLY A 164 -7.52 -25.61 3.95
N THR A 165 -6.98 -24.88 2.98
CA THR A 165 -5.61 -24.35 3.04
C THR A 165 -5.59 -22.84 2.84
N VAL A 166 -4.86 -22.12 3.70
CA VAL A 166 -4.60 -20.67 3.56
C VAL A 166 -3.12 -20.45 3.31
N PHE A 167 -2.79 -19.95 2.13
CA PHE A 167 -1.47 -19.49 1.76
C PHE A 167 -1.37 -17.98 2.02
N LEU A 168 -0.51 -17.60 2.94
CA LEU A 168 -0.19 -16.21 3.22
C LEU A 168 1.23 -15.94 2.72
N GLN A 169 1.35 -15.16 1.66
CA GLN A 169 2.63 -14.72 1.12
C GLN A 169 3.05 -13.41 1.82
N LEU A 170 4.25 -13.41 2.40
CA LEU A 170 4.94 -12.21 2.84
C LEU A 170 5.94 -11.82 1.74
N ASP A 171 5.49 -11.02 0.78
CA ASP A 171 6.25 -10.62 -0.41
C ASP A 171 7.67 -10.16 -0.06
N GLY A 172 8.67 -10.68 -0.78
CA GLY A 172 10.07 -10.29 -0.67
C GLY A 172 10.77 -10.65 0.65
N LEU A 173 10.12 -11.38 1.57
CA LEU A 173 10.71 -11.72 2.85
C LEU A 173 11.67 -12.92 2.75
N GLY A 174 12.97 -12.62 2.72
CA GLY A 174 14.00 -13.67 2.72
C GLY A 174 14.06 -14.47 4.02
N HIS A 175 14.45 -15.75 3.91
CA HIS A 175 14.58 -16.69 5.04
C HIS A 175 15.38 -16.10 6.22
N ASP A 176 16.59 -15.60 5.96
CA ASP A 176 17.46 -15.09 7.02
C ASP A 176 16.89 -13.83 7.68
N VAL A 177 16.14 -13.02 6.92
CA VAL A 177 15.47 -11.84 7.47
C VAL A 177 14.32 -12.24 8.38
N LEU A 178 13.57 -13.30 8.03
CA LEU A 178 12.54 -13.85 8.92
C LEU A 178 13.15 -14.39 10.21
N VAL A 179 14.23 -15.17 10.12
CA VAL A 179 14.94 -15.72 11.29
C VAL A 179 15.46 -14.58 12.18
N ASP A 180 16.10 -13.57 11.59
CA ASP A 180 16.57 -12.38 12.31
C ASP A 180 15.41 -11.65 13.00
N ALA A 181 14.26 -11.50 12.32
CA ALA A 181 13.10 -10.79 12.85
C ALA A 181 12.43 -11.54 14.01
N VAL A 182 12.36 -12.86 13.93
CA VAL A 182 11.90 -13.74 15.02
C VAL A 182 12.86 -13.65 16.20
N GLY A 183 14.18 -13.75 15.97
CA GLY A 183 15.20 -13.63 17.02
C GLY A 183 15.20 -12.28 17.74
N LYS A 184 14.82 -11.21 17.04
CA LYS A 184 14.64 -9.86 17.61
C LYS A 184 13.29 -9.67 18.35
N GLY A 185 12.43 -10.68 18.37
CA GLY A 185 11.09 -10.58 18.96
C GLY A 185 10.12 -9.68 18.19
N LEU A 186 10.38 -9.42 16.89
CA LEU A 186 9.51 -8.58 16.06
C LEU A 186 8.26 -9.32 15.58
N MET A 187 8.33 -10.65 15.50
CA MET A 187 7.27 -11.51 15.00
C MET A 187 6.90 -12.57 16.06
N PRO A 188 6.29 -12.17 17.19
CA PRO A 188 5.97 -13.09 18.28
C PRO A 188 4.99 -14.19 17.89
N THR A 189 4.10 -13.95 16.92
CA THR A 189 3.18 -14.98 16.42
C THR A 189 3.96 -16.06 15.69
N VAL A 190 4.84 -15.67 14.76
CA VAL A 190 5.72 -16.63 14.06
C VAL A 190 6.64 -17.35 15.04
N ALA A 191 7.21 -16.63 16.02
CA ALA A 191 8.03 -17.23 17.08
C ALA A 191 7.25 -18.32 17.85
N GLY A 192 5.97 -18.07 18.15
CA GLY A 192 5.08 -19.05 18.78
C GLY A 192 4.81 -20.27 17.91
N LEU A 193 4.65 -20.09 16.59
CA LEU A 193 4.46 -21.21 15.64
C LEU A 193 5.68 -22.13 15.56
N LEU A 194 6.88 -21.57 15.73
CA LEU A 194 8.18 -22.26 15.66
C LEU A 194 8.74 -22.69 17.03
N GLY A 195 8.10 -22.29 18.13
CA GLY A 195 8.62 -22.39 19.50
C GLY A 195 8.51 -23.79 20.12
N GLY A 196 8.48 -23.85 21.47
CA GLY A 196 8.72 -25.08 22.25
C GLY A 196 7.82 -26.29 21.95
N LEU A 197 6.60 -26.07 21.45
CA LEU A 197 5.78 -27.10 20.82
C LEU A 197 5.41 -26.61 19.42
N PRO A 198 6.26 -26.85 18.41
CA PRO A 198 6.10 -26.24 17.10
C PRO A 198 4.89 -26.84 16.39
N SER A 199 3.98 -25.97 15.95
CA SER A 199 2.87 -26.37 15.07
C SER A 199 3.28 -26.28 13.59
N HIS A 200 4.34 -25.54 13.29
CA HIS A 200 4.83 -25.30 11.95
C HIS A 200 6.33 -25.57 11.85
N ARG A 201 6.79 -25.85 10.63
CA ARG A 201 8.21 -26.03 10.30
C ARG A 201 8.66 -24.92 9.35
N LEU A 202 9.71 -24.19 9.70
CA LEU A 202 10.39 -23.28 8.78
C LEU A 202 11.24 -24.09 7.80
N THR A 203 10.97 -23.97 6.51
CA THR A 203 11.73 -24.65 5.45
C THR A 203 12.25 -23.61 4.46
N PRO A 204 13.58 -23.47 4.27
CA PRO A 204 14.12 -22.61 3.24
C PRO A 204 13.84 -23.23 1.86
N TRP A 205 13.57 -22.38 0.88
CA TRP A 205 13.50 -22.78 -0.52
C TRP A 205 14.26 -21.78 -1.38
N ARG A 206 14.67 -22.23 -2.57
CA ARG A 206 15.42 -21.40 -3.53
C ARG A 206 14.52 -21.11 -4.71
N THR A 207 14.41 -19.83 -5.06
CA THR A 207 13.76 -19.41 -6.30
C THR A 207 14.61 -19.81 -7.49
N ASP A 208 13.99 -19.86 -8.66
CA ASP A 208 14.72 -19.85 -9.92
C ASP A 208 15.52 -18.55 -10.08
N TRP A 209 16.32 -18.49 -11.15
CA TRP A 209 17.08 -17.30 -11.55
C TRP A 209 16.22 -16.01 -11.60
N SER A 210 14.95 -16.16 -11.95
CA SER A 210 13.95 -15.09 -11.94
C SER A 210 13.33 -14.96 -10.55
N SER A 211 14.09 -14.43 -9.58
CA SER A 211 13.65 -14.26 -8.19
C SER A 211 12.73 -13.04 -8.02
N GLN A 212 11.51 -13.13 -8.54
CA GLN A 212 10.54 -12.03 -8.59
C GLN A 212 9.11 -12.53 -8.49
N THR A 213 8.22 -11.69 -7.95
CA THR A 213 6.79 -11.99 -7.73
C THR A 213 6.10 -12.61 -8.94
N GLY A 214 6.34 -12.07 -10.15
CA GLY A 214 5.70 -12.56 -11.37
C GLY A 214 6.05 -14.00 -11.72
N ALA A 215 7.32 -14.40 -11.63
CA ALA A 215 7.73 -15.77 -11.93
C ALA A 215 7.34 -16.72 -10.80
N SER A 216 7.59 -16.32 -9.55
CA SER A 216 7.29 -17.15 -8.37
C SER A 216 5.79 -17.42 -8.21
N GLN A 217 4.94 -16.39 -8.26
CA GLN A 217 3.49 -16.57 -8.11
C GLN A 217 2.90 -17.40 -9.26
N LEU A 218 3.39 -17.24 -10.51
CA LEU A 218 2.91 -18.05 -11.63
C LEU A 218 3.28 -19.53 -11.43
N GLY A 219 4.50 -19.82 -10.98
CA GLY A 219 4.93 -21.17 -10.63
C GLY A 219 4.10 -21.77 -9.49
N ILE A 220 3.85 -21.02 -8.42
CA ILE A 220 3.08 -21.49 -7.26
C ILE A 220 1.59 -21.72 -7.61
N LEU A 221 0.98 -20.77 -8.31
CA LEU A 221 -0.47 -20.78 -8.57
C LEU A 221 -0.88 -21.60 -9.79
N HIS A 222 -0.01 -21.74 -10.78
CA HIS A 222 -0.34 -22.42 -12.05
C HIS A 222 0.59 -23.58 -12.38
N GLY A 223 1.58 -23.88 -11.53
CA GLY A 223 2.49 -25.02 -11.71
C GLY A 223 3.57 -24.82 -12.78
N SER A 224 3.66 -23.63 -13.39
CA SER A 224 4.71 -23.32 -14.35
C SER A 224 5.05 -21.84 -14.39
N ASN A 225 6.34 -21.52 -14.37
CA ASN A 225 6.91 -20.20 -14.60
C ASN A 225 7.74 -20.15 -15.90
N PHE A 226 7.48 -21.08 -16.83
CA PHE A 226 8.25 -21.23 -18.05
C PHE A 226 8.25 -19.94 -18.88
N ASP A 227 9.42 -19.59 -19.40
CA ASP A 227 9.63 -18.42 -20.26
C ASP A 227 9.26 -17.08 -19.59
N VAL A 228 9.49 -16.98 -18.27
CA VAL A 228 9.39 -15.73 -17.50
C VAL A 228 10.78 -15.32 -16.98
N PRO A 229 11.65 -14.76 -17.84
CA PRO A 229 13.06 -14.56 -17.51
C PRO A 229 13.33 -13.41 -16.53
N ALA A 230 12.44 -12.42 -16.45
CA ALA A 230 12.62 -11.23 -15.61
C ALA A 230 11.28 -10.52 -15.34
N PHE A 231 11.30 -9.50 -14.47
CA PHE A 231 10.11 -8.66 -14.22
C PHE A 231 9.70 -7.81 -15.41
N ARG A 232 10.71 -7.44 -16.20
CA ARG A 232 10.54 -6.72 -17.45
C ARG A 232 11.52 -7.28 -18.46
N TRP A 233 11.02 -7.70 -19.60
CA TRP A 233 11.83 -8.22 -20.69
C TRP A 233 11.29 -7.74 -22.04
N TYR A 234 12.10 -7.92 -23.07
CA TYR A 234 11.71 -7.66 -24.44
C TYR A 234 11.45 -9.00 -25.12
N GLU A 235 10.23 -9.19 -25.60
CA GLU A 235 9.82 -10.38 -26.35
C GLU A 235 10.11 -10.14 -27.83
N LYS A 236 10.90 -11.02 -28.45
CA LYS A 236 11.42 -10.79 -29.81
C LYS A 236 10.35 -11.04 -30.87
N GLU A 237 9.48 -11.99 -30.59
CA GLU A 237 8.40 -12.47 -31.44
C GLU A 237 7.36 -11.36 -31.64
N THR A 238 6.93 -10.73 -30.55
CA THR A 238 5.95 -9.63 -30.56
C THR A 238 6.60 -8.25 -30.71
N ARG A 239 7.92 -8.16 -30.47
CA ARG A 239 8.67 -6.90 -30.41
C ARG A 239 8.16 -5.95 -29.33
N GLU A 240 7.59 -6.51 -28.27
CA GLU A 240 7.02 -5.75 -27.17
C GLU A 240 7.84 -5.89 -25.88
N VAL A 241 7.72 -4.88 -25.02
CA VAL A 241 8.27 -4.94 -23.67
C VAL A 241 7.19 -5.46 -22.74
N VAL A 242 7.33 -6.72 -22.34
CA VAL A 242 6.48 -7.35 -21.33
C VAL A 242 6.91 -6.88 -19.94
N VAL A 243 5.93 -6.57 -19.09
CA VAL A 243 6.17 -6.24 -17.68
C VAL A 243 5.14 -6.99 -16.84
N SER A 244 5.62 -7.79 -15.88
CA SER A 244 4.77 -8.71 -15.10
C SER A 244 3.63 -7.99 -14.37
N ASN A 245 3.84 -6.74 -13.93
CA ASN A 245 2.82 -5.94 -13.25
C ASN A 245 1.91 -5.12 -14.20
N ARG A 246 1.87 -5.44 -15.49
CA ARG A 246 0.85 -4.90 -16.39
C ARG A 246 -0.32 -5.87 -16.47
N PRO A 247 -1.56 -5.42 -16.23
CA PRO A 247 -2.74 -6.28 -16.30
C PRO A 247 -2.83 -7.13 -17.57
N ALA A 248 -2.52 -6.56 -18.75
CA ALA A 248 -2.54 -7.30 -20.02
C ALA A 248 -1.44 -8.37 -20.09
N SER A 249 -0.22 -8.04 -19.66
CA SER A 249 0.89 -9.00 -19.58
C SER A 249 0.60 -10.11 -18.57
N ALA A 250 0.09 -9.78 -17.38
CA ALA A 250 -0.27 -10.77 -16.37
C ALA A 250 -1.37 -11.74 -16.87
N ALA A 251 -2.36 -11.24 -17.61
CA ALA A 251 -3.39 -12.08 -18.23
C ALA A 251 -2.81 -13.03 -19.28
N GLU A 252 -1.88 -12.55 -20.10
CA GLU A 252 -1.21 -13.37 -21.12
C GLU A 252 -0.29 -14.43 -20.50
N LEU A 253 0.49 -14.07 -19.47
CA LEU A 253 1.33 -15.01 -18.72
C LEU A 253 0.49 -16.11 -18.06
N GLN A 254 -0.64 -15.75 -17.46
CA GLN A 254 -1.57 -16.72 -16.90
C GLN A 254 -2.12 -17.66 -17.99
N ARG A 255 -2.52 -17.12 -19.15
CA ARG A 255 -3.02 -17.93 -20.27
C ARG A 255 -1.97 -18.96 -20.72
N ARG A 256 -0.72 -18.53 -20.90
CA ARG A 256 0.41 -19.41 -21.29
C ARG A 256 0.68 -20.50 -20.26
N ALA A 257 0.62 -20.18 -18.97
CA ALA A 257 0.82 -21.16 -17.92
C ALA A 257 -0.28 -22.22 -17.92
N VAL A 258 -1.55 -21.81 -18.01
CA VAL A 258 -2.71 -22.71 -18.08
C VAL A 258 -2.65 -23.61 -19.33
N GLU A 259 -2.32 -23.05 -20.49
CA GLU A 259 -2.17 -23.81 -21.74
C GLU A 259 -1.07 -24.87 -21.61
N ARG A 260 0.03 -24.53 -20.92
CA ARG A 260 1.18 -25.43 -20.74
C ARG A 260 0.90 -26.55 -19.75
N THR A 261 0.24 -26.27 -18.64
CA THR A 261 0.00 -27.28 -17.60
C THR A 261 -1.28 -28.07 -17.83
N GLY A 262 -2.20 -27.55 -18.66
CA GLY A 262 -3.54 -28.11 -18.82
C GLY A 262 -4.43 -27.91 -17.59
N ASP A 263 -3.98 -27.11 -16.61
CA ASP A 263 -4.68 -26.84 -15.36
C ASP A 263 -4.96 -25.34 -15.21
N SER A 264 -6.20 -25.02 -14.83
CA SER A 264 -6.65 -23.68 -14.49
C SER A 264 -5.92 -23.04 -13.28
N GLY A 265 -5.35 -23.85 -12.38
CA GLY A 265 -4.50 -23.42 -11.27
C GLY A 265 -4.93 -23.95 -9.89
N LEU A 266 -4.09 -23.70 -8.88
CA LEU A 266 -4.19 -24.17 -7.49
C LEU A 266 -5.53 -23.83 -6.81
N LEU A 267 -6.19 -22.77 -7.24
CA LEU A 267 -7.39 -22.20 -6.61
C LEU A 267 -8.67 -22.45 -7.42
N SER A 268 -8.62 -23.36 -8.40
CA SER A 268 -9.71 -23.69 -9.31
C SER A 268 -10.94 -24.31 -8.65
N LEU A 269 -10.77 -25.00 -7.52
CA LEU A 269 -11.85 -25.71 -6.83
C LEU A 269 -12.31 -24.93 -5.59
N ASP A 270 -13.22 -23.96 -5.75
CA ASP A 270 -13.73 -23.10 -4.65
C ASP A 270 -12.65 -22.23 -3.95
N GLY A 271 -11.65 -21.80 -4.73
CA GLY A 271 -10.55 -20.99 -4.21
C GLY A 271 -10.77 -19.47 -4.25
N ALA A 272 -9.95 -18.75 -3.48
CA ALA A 272 -9.92 -17.29 -3.46
C ALA A 272 -8.50 -16.75 -3.63
N SER A 273 -8.34 -15.75 -4.50
CA SER A 273 -7.07 -15.06 -4.76
C SER A 273 -7.19 -13.57 -4.38
N ARG A 274 -6.32 -13.12 -3.46
CA ARG A 274 -6.38 -11.80 -2.81
C ARG A 274 -5.03 -11.07 -2.90
N GLY A 275 -4.98 -9.93 -3.59
CA GLY A 275 -3.77 -9.10 -3.70
C GLY A 275 -2.71 -9.62 -4.67
N ASN A 276 -3.00 -10.67 -5.45
CA ASN A 276 -2.00 -11.36 -6.27
C ASN A 276 -1.91 -10.81 -7.70
N LEU A 277 -0.83 -11.15 -8.41
CA LEU A 277 -0.72 -10.89 -9.85
C LEU A 277 -1.67 -11.80 -10.65
N PHE A 278 -1.77 -13.07 -10.25
CA PHE A 278 -2.50 -14.12 -10.97
C PHE A 278 -3.72 -14.61 -10.20
N GLY A 279 -4.74 -15.05 -10.93
CA GLY A 279 -5.97 -15.59 -10.35
C GLY A 279 -5.80 -16.98 -9.73
N GLY A 280 -4.83 -17.77 -10.19
CA GLY A 280 -4.69 -19.16 -9.75
C GLY A 280 -5.89 -20.05 -10.08
N GLY A 281 -6.74 -19.64 -11.03
CA GLY A 281 -8.01 -20.31 -11.32
C GLY A 281 -9.16 -19.94 -10.37
N ALA A 282 -8.96 -19.05 -9.40
CA ALA A 282 -9.99 -18.69 -8.43
C ALA A 282 -11.19 -17.94 -9.05
N ASP A 283 -12.40 -18.32 -8.64
CA ASP A 283 -13.63 -17.56 -8.93
C ASP A 283 -13.71 -16.29 -8.08
N GLN A 284 -13.11 -16.29 -6.88
CA GLN A 284 -13.17 -15.19 -5.93
C GLN A 284 -11.90 -14.34 -5.98
N LEU A 285 -11.98 -13.25 -6.72
CA LEU A 285 -10.83 -12.35 -6.94
C LEU A 285 -11.05 -11.01 -6.25
N ALA A 286 -10.07 -10.56 -5.45
CA ALA A 286 -9.98 -9.16 -5.01
C ALA A 286 -8.54 -8.68 -5.11
N LEU A 287 -8.33 -7.48 -5.67
CA LEU A 287 -6.99 -6.94 -5.94
C LEU A 287 -6.11 -7.89 -6.77
N VAL A 288 -6.70 -8.60 -7.75
CA VAL A 288 -5.96 -9.49 -8.64
C VAL A 288 -5.68 -8.82 -9.98
N LEU A 289 -4.39 -8.67 -10.32
CA LEU A 289 -3.97 -7.79 -11.42
C LEU A 289 -4.31 -8.33 -12.82
N SER A 290 -4.13 -9.63 -13.06
CA SER A 290 -4.45 -10.33 -14.33
C SER A 290 -5.91 -10.21 -14.75
N VAL A 291 -6.83 -10.02 -13.82
CA VAL A 291 -8.27 -9.91 -14.10
C VAL A 291 -8.75 -8.46 -14.16
N ALA A 292 -7.88 -7.48 -13.87
CA ALA A 292 -8.21 -6.06 -13.94
C ALA A 292 -8.59 -5.58 -15.37
N VAL A 293 -8.13 -6.27 -16.43
CA VAL A 293 -8.49 -5.97 -17.83
C VAL A 293 -9.82 -6.59 -18.25
N ARG A 294 -10.21 -7.73 -17.65
CA ARG A 294 -11.42 -8.45 -18.08
C ARG A 294 -12.67 -7.71 -17.57
N ARG A 295 -13.46 -7.15 -18.51
CA ARG A 295 -14.78 -6.50 -18.27
C ARG A 295 -15.92 -7.51 -18.04
N GLY A 296 -15.65 -8.68 -17.46
CA GLY A 296 -16.69 -9.67 -17.12
C GLY A 296 -17.38 -9.31 -15.80
N LYS A 297 -18.73 -9.28 -15.80
CA LYS A 297 -19.55 -9.03 -14.58
C LYS A 297 -19.45 -10.14 -13.53
N GLU A 298 -18.99 -11.34 -13.90
CA GLU A 298 -19.06 -12.53 -13.03
C GLU A 298 -17.82 -12.76 -12.15
N THR A 299 -16.64 -12.27 -12.53
CA THR A 299 -15.36 -12.64 -11.86
C THR A 299 -14.85 -11.61 -10.84
N ARG A 300 -15.57 -10.49 -10.63
CA ARG A 300 -15.20 -9.51 -9.60
C ARG A 300 -15.92 -9.84 -8.31
N SER A 301 -15.24 -10.53 -7.40
CA SER A 301 -15.68 -10.65 -6.01
C SER A 301 -15.56 -9.29 -5.33
N ARG A 302 -16.58 -8.44 -5.52
CA ARG A 302 -16.78 -7.14 -4.84
C ARG A 302 -16.96 -7.29 -3.32
N ALA A 303 -16.98 -8.52 -2.81
CA ALA A 303 -17.25 -8.87 -1.43
C ALA A 303 -16.15 -8.42 -0.45
N GLY A 304 -14.87 -8.47 -0.83
CA GLY A 304 -13.75 -8.10 0.06
C GLY A 304 -13.74 -6.62 0.44
N TYR A 305 -13.81 -5.74 -0.57
CA TYR A 305 -13.93 -4.29 -0.36
C TYR A 305 -15.24 -3.90 0.34
N PHE A 306 -16.36 -4.51 -0.06
CA PHE A 306 -17.68 -4.22 0.53
C PHE A 306 -17.75 -4.63 2.01
N ALA A 307 -17.21 -5.80 2.37
CA ALA A 307 -17.21 -6.25 3.76
C ALA A 307 -16.35 -5.35 4.66
N TYR A 308 -15.16 -4.93 4.20
CA TYR A 308 -14.26 -4.09 5.00
C TYR A 308 -14.77 -2.66 5.21
N PHE A 309 -15.21 -1.98 4.14
CA PHE A 309 -15.69 -0.59 4.21
C PHE A 309 -17.16 -0.46 4.60
N SER A 310 -17.89 -1.56 4.81
CA SER A 310 -19.26 -1.51 5.34
C SER A 310 -19.35 -0.90 6.75
N ASP A 311 -18.24 -0.88 7.50
CA ASP A 311 -18.12 -0.23 8.80
C ASP A 311 -17.48 1.17 8.62
N PRO A 312 -18.21 2.28 8.88
CA PRO A 312 -17.68 3.64 8.77
C PRO A 312 -16.44 3.87 9.64
N ALA A 313 -16.33 3.15 10.76
CA ALA A 313 -15.16 3.23 11.64
C ALA A 313 -13.89 2.72 10.93
N ASN A 314 -14.00 1.69 10.09
CA ASN A 314 -12.88 1.17 9.32
C ASN A 314 -12.44 2.17 8.25
N ALA A 315 -13.38 2.80 7.54
CA ALA A 315 -13.06 3.79 6.52
C ALA A 315 -12.25 4.97 7.09
N VAL A 316 -12.71 5.52 8.21
CA VAL A 316 -12.03 6.63 8.89
C VAL A 316 -10.67 6.20 9.43
N ARG A 317 -10.61 5.01 10.05
CA ARG A 317 -9.34 4.43 10.53
C ARG A 317 -8.34 4.26 9.39
N THR A 318 -8.78 3.81 8.22
CA THR A 318 -7.94 3.69 7.02
C THR A 318 -7.41 5.04 6.60
N VAL A 319 -8.26 6.08 6.51
CA VAL A 319 -7.83 7.44 6.13
C VAL A 319 -6.81 8.00 7.13
N LEU A 320 -7.10 7.94 8.44
CA LEU A 320 -6.19 8.42 9.47
C LEU A 320 -4.86 7.64 9.46
N SER A 321 -4.93 6.32 9.31
CA SER A 321 -3.75 5.47 9.24
C SER A 321 -2.93 5.74 7.98
N PHE A 322 -3.59 6.03 6.85
CA PHE A 322 -2.96 6.40 5.59
C PHE A 322 -2.22 7.73 5.73
N VAL A 323 -2.87 8.78 6.23
CA VAL A 323 -2.24 10.08 6.49
C VAL A 323 -1.07 9.94 7.48
N ALA A 324 -1.26 9.15 8.54
CA ALA A 324 -0.21 8.87 9.51
C ALA A 324 0.98 8.12 8.88
N GLU A 325 0.74 7.23 7.91
CA GLU A 325 1.82 6.55 7.19
C GLU A 325 2.55 7.49 6.21
N VAL A 326 1.84 8.37 5.52
CA VAL A 326 2.46 9.42 4.70
C VAL A 326 3.37 10.31 5.55
N GLY A 327 2.87 10.80 6.69
CA GLY A 327 3.69 11.58 7.63
C GLY A 327 4.87 10.78 8.19
N ARG A 328 4.65 9.50 8.51
CA ARG A 328 5.72 8.58 8.97
C ARG A 328 6.81 8.41 7.93
N GLU A 329 6.48 8.24 6.66
CA GLU A 329 7.44 8.18 5.56
C GLU A 329 8.26 9.47 5.46
N MET A 330 7.62 10.64 5.53
CA MET A 330 8.33 11.92 5.49
C MET A 330 9.34 12.05 6.65
N CYS A 331 8.94 11.69 7.86
CA CYS A 331 9.81 11.68 9.03
C CYS A 331 10.96 10.66 8.89
N GLN A 332 10.66 9.45 8.43
CA GLN A 332 11.66 8.38 8.26
C GLN A 332 12.66 8.72 7.16
N SER A 333 12.20 9.20 6.00
CA SER A 333 13.04 9.65 4.90
C SER A 333 13.97 10.78 5.33
N THR A 334 13.45 11.74 6.11
CA THR A 334 14.24 12.85 6.67
C THR A 334 15.26 12.36 7.70
N ARG A 335 14.85 11.50 8.64
CA ARG A 335 15.75 10.92 9.64
C ARG A 335 16.88 10.11 8.99
N ALA A 336 16.57 9.31 7.98
CA ALA A 336 17.58 8.57 7.23
C ALA A 336 18.56 9.53 6.52
N ARG A 337 18.12 10.74 6.11
CA ARG A 337 19.00 11.76 5.49
C ARG A 337 19.94 12.32 6.53
N LEU A 338 19.40 12.71 7.67
CA LEU A 338 20.15 13.24 8.79
C LEU A 338 21.18 12.23 9.30
N ARG A 339 20.83 10.93 9.33
CA ARG A 339 21.72 9.84 9.74
C ARG A 339 22.69 9.35 8.67
N ARG A 340 22.61 9.91 7.45
CA ARG A 340 23.45 9.53 6.31
C ARG A 340 23.46 8.02 6.03
N GLU A 341 22.34 7.34 6.33
CA GLU A 341 22.18 5.91 6.05
C GLU A 341 22.32 5.66 4.55
N ARG A 342 23.04 4.62 4.14
CA ARG A 342 23.23 4.19 2.73
C ARG A 342 23.06 2.67 2.64
N PRO A 343 22.59 2.12 1.49
CA PRO A 343 22.15 2.80 0.26
C PRO A 343 20.81 3.53 0.43
N ARG A 344 20.58 4.59 -0.36
CA ARG A 344 19.32 5.38 -0.33
C ARG A 344 18.64 5.38 -1.68
N MET A 345 17.43 4.84 -1.72
CA MET A 345 16.55 5.02 -2.86
C MET A 345 15.79 6.35 -2.77
N GLY A 346 15.28 6.81 -3.92
CA GLY A 346 14.44 8.00 -3.98
C GLY A 346 13.12 7.77 -3.26
N ARG A 347 12.94 8.42 -2.11
CA ARG A 347 11.75 8.31 -1.24
C ARG A 347 10.85 9.55 -1.31
N GLY A 348 10.84 10.24 -2.45
CA GLY A 348 10.11 11.50 -2.66
C GLY A 348 8.99 11.37 -3.70
N GLY A 349 8.25 12.46 -3.94
CA GLY A 349 7.17 12.47 -4.93
C GLY A 349 5.96 11.65 -4.48
N LEU A 350 5.48 10.75 -5.34
CA LEU A 350 4.29 9.92 -5.08
C LEU A 350 4.55 8.75 -4.12
N TYR A 351 5.82 8.42 -3.85
CA TYR A 351 6.19 7.24 -3.05
C TYR A 351 5.52 7.16 -1.67
N PRO A 352 5.43 8.23 -0.85
CA PRO A 352 4.75 8.17 0.45
C PRO A 352 3.29 7.71 0.36
N PHE A 353 2.60 8.07 -0.72
CA PHE A 353 1.21 7.66 -0.96
C PHE A 353 1.12 6.20 -1.40
N VAL A 354 2.05 5.74 -2.24
CA VAL A 354 2.15 4.34 -2.67
C VAL A 354 2.43 3.44 -1.47
N ARG A 355 3.43 3.80 -0.65
CA ARG A 355 3.73 3.11 0.60
C ARG A 355 2.53 3.08 1.55
N ALA A 356 1.85 4.21 1.73
CA ALA A 356 0.66 4.27 2.59
C ALA A 356 -0.48 3.40 2.07
N PHE A 357 -0.64 3.29 0.74
CA PHE A 357 -1.61 2.39 0.14
C PHE A 357 -1.26 0.91 0.43
N ALA A 358 -0.04 0.48 0.11
CA ALA A 358 0.41 -0.90 0.31
C ALA A 358 0.36 -1.34 1.78
N THR A 359 0.84 -0.48 2.69
CA THR A 359 1.01 -0.83 4.11
C THR A 359 -0.24 -0.65 4.97
N VAL A 360 -1.28 0.02 4.45
CA VAL A 360 -2.53 0.29 5.19
C VAL A 360 -3.72 -0.25 4.43
N VAL A 361 -4.01 0.31 3.25
CA VAL A 361 -5.27 0.05 2.53
C VAL A 361 -5.28 -1.37 1.98
N GLU A 362 -4.26 -1.74 1.22
CA GLU A 362 -4.14 -3.04 0.58
C GLU A 362 -4.08 -4.16 1.62
N ARG A 363 -3.15 -4.07 2.58
CA ARG A 363 -3.04 -5.02 3.68
C ARG A 363 -4.40 -5.25 4.36
N ASP A 364 -5.08 -4.18 4.77
CA ASP A 364 -6.31 -4.34 5.55
C ASP A 364 -7.45 -4.92 4.71
N VAL A 365 -7.56 -4.54 3.43
CA VAL A 365 -8.54 -5.11 2.49
C VAL A 365 -8.27 -6.59 2.25
N VAL A 366 -7.01 -6.98 2.02
CA VAL A 366 -6.60 -8.37 1.81
C VAL A 366 -6.89 -9.21 3.06
N VAL A 367 -6.47 -8.75 4.24
CA VAL A 367 -6.71 -9.46 5.50
C VAL A 367 -8.21 -9.61 5.79
N ALA A 368 -9.01 -8.56 5.55
CA ALA A 368 -10.45 -8.64 5.74
C ALA A 368 -11.12 -9.60 4.74
N ALA A 369 -10.64 -9.66 3.50
CA ALA A 369 -11.09 -10.62 2.52
C ALA A 369 -10.76 -12.06 2.94
N VAL A 370 -9.53 -12.32 3.40
CA VAL A 370 -9.11 -13.63 3.94
C VAL A 370 -9.99 -14.04 5.12
N VAL A 371 -10.26 -13.13 6.05
CA VAL A 371 -11.18 -13.39 7.19
C VAL A 371 -12.58 -13.75 6.69
N SER A 372 -13.10 -13.05 5.67
CA SER A 372 -14.39 -13.38 5.09
C SER A 372 -14.39 -14.75 4.39
N ASP A 373 -13.31 -15.11 3.69
CA ASP A 373 -13.18 -16.37 2.98
C ASP A 373 -13.04 -17.55 3.96
N LEU A 374 -12.28 -17.37 5.03
CA LEU A 374 -12.19 -18.33 6.14
C LEU A 374 -13.58 -18.63 6.69
N LEU A 375 -14.34 -17.59 7.04
CA LEU A 375 -15.70 -17.72 7.58
C LEU A 375 -16.72 -18.25 6.56
N ALA A 376 -16.45 -18.09 5.27
CA ALA A 376 -17.23 -18.70 4.19
C ALA A 376 -16.90 -20.18 3.98
N GLY A 377 -15.83 -20.71 4.57
CA GLY A 377 -15.45 -22.12 4.47
C GLY A 377 -14.76 -22.50 3.16
N ARG A 378 -14.16 -21.54 2.45
CA ARG A 378 -13.45 -21.78 1.17
C ARG A 378 -12.39 -22.89 1.30
N THR A 379 -12.20 -23.66 0.25
CA THR A 379 -11.24 -24.78 0.22
C THR A 379 -9.78 -24.31 0.20
N ALA A 380 -9.48 -23.25 -0.56
CA ALA A 380 -8.15 -22.73 -0.74
C ALA A 380 -8.17 -21.20 -0.81
N ILE A 381 -7.29 -20.54 -0.06
CA ILE A 381 -7.18 -19.08 -0.04
C ILE A 381 -5.71 -18.73 -0.25
N TYR A 382 -5.40 -17.91 -1.26
CA TYR A 382 -4.06 -17.36 -1.45
C TYR A 382 -4.10 -15.84 -1.32
N ALA A 383 -3.30 -15.31 -0.41
CA ALA A 383 -3.23 -13.87 -0.16
C ALA A 383 -1.79 -13.38 -0.10
N ASP A 384 -1.52 -12.32 -0.86
CA ASP A 384 -0.22 -11.66 -0.89
C ASP A 384 -0.24 -10.35 -0.09
N LEU A 385 0.77 -10.19 0.76
CA LEU A 385 0.94 -9.05 1.65
C LEU A 385 2.21 -8.29 1.27
N VAL A 386 2.09 -7.46 0.22
CA VAL A 386 3.17 -6.69 -0.43
C VAL A 386 3.86 -5.62 0.44
N ALA A 387 3.32 -5.36 1.63
CA ALA A 387 3.72 -4.23 2.46
C ALA A 387 5.21 -4.26 2.87
N TYR A 388 5.78 -5.44 3.10
CA TYR A 388 7.19 -5.57 3.47
C TYR A 388 8.09 -5.26 2.28
N ASP A 389 7.86 -5.90 1.14
CA ASP A 389 8.64 -5.74 -0.10
C ASP A 389 8.71 -4.26 -0.53
N GLU A 390 7.58 -3.56 -0.57
CA GLU A 390 7.47 -2.15 -0.98
C GLU A 390 8.32 -1.21 -0.11
N VAL A 391 8.35 -1.45 1.21
CA VAL A 391 9.16 -0.65 2.15
C VAL A 391 10.62 -1.07 2.06
N ALA A 392 10.90 -2.36 2.08
CA ALA A 392 12.24 -2.93 2.05
C ALA A 392 13.00 -2.55 0.77
N HIS A 393 12.32 -2.41 -0.36
CA HIS A 393 12.91 -1.92 -1.61
C HIS A 393 13.49 -0.50 -1.51
N HIS A 394 12.94 0.34 -0.63
CA HIS A 394 13.32 1.74 -0.51
C HIS A 394 14.19 2.04 0.70
N SER A 395 13.97 1.33 1.81
CA SER A 395 14.69 1.52 3.06
C SER A 395 15.72 0.42 3.36
N GLY A 396 15.65 -0.71 2.68
CA GLY A 396 16.49 -1.89 2.86
C GLY A 396 15.81 -2.99 3.70
N PRO A 397 16.13 -4.27 3.47
CA PRO A 397 15.42 -5.41 4.05
C PRO A 397 15.55 -5.54 5.57
N ARG A 398 16.65 -5.07 6.15
CA ARG A 398 16.92 -5.07 7.60
C ARG A 398 16.75 -3.70 8.25
N SER A 399 16.09 -2.76 7.57
CA SER A 399 15.90 -1.41 8.08
C SER A 399 14.86 -1.35 9.19
N ARG A 400 14.96 -0.35 10.06
CA ARG A 400 13.96 -0.10 11.11
C ARG A 400 12.55 0.14 10.56
N ASP A 401 12.45 0.67 9.35
CA ASP A 401 11.18 0.91 8.67
C ASP A 401 10.55 -0.43 8.25
N ALA A 402 11.33 -1.32 7.65
CA ALA A 402 10.88 -2.67 7.28
C ALA A 402 10.53 -3.54 8.50
N GLU A 403 11.33 -3.46 9.57
CA GLU A 403 11.05 -4.15 10.85
C GLU A 403 9.69 -3.73 11.47
N GLN A 404 9.30 -2.47 11.33
CA GLN A 404 7.97 -2.01 11.78
C GLN A 404 6.84 -2.63 10.97
N ILE A 405 7.05 -2.86 9.68
CA ILE A 405 6.08 -3.55 8.84
C ILE A 405 5.95 -5.01 9.24
N LEU A 406 7.06 -5.71 9.52
CA LEU A 406 7.03 -7.10 10.01
C LEU A 406 6.18 -7.25 11.27
N ARG A 407 6.30 -6.33 12.24
CA ARG A 407 5.41 -6.33 13.44
C ARG A 407 3.94 -6.18 13.09
N ARG A 408 3.61 -5.41 12.05
CA ARG A 408 2.22 -5.21 11.61
C ARG A 408 1.70 -6.46 10.90
N LEU A 409 2.51 -7.08 10.06
CA LEU A 409 2.18 -8.32 9.36
C LEU A 409 2.01 -9.49 10.34
N ASP A 410 2.83 -9.57 11.39
CA ASP A 410 2.69 -10.56 12.46
C ASP A 410 1.34 -10.43 13.20
N ARG A 411 0.88 -9.19 13.45
CA ARG A 411 -0.46 -8.96 14.02
C ARG A 411 -1.59 -9.36 13.07
N SER A 412 -1.41 -9.15 11.76
CA SER A 412 -2.36 -9.62 10.75
C SER A 412 -2.41 -11.15 10.73
N LEU A 413 -1.26 -11.83 10.78
CA LEU A 413 -1.18 -13.29 10.91
C LEU A 413 -1.88 -13.79 12.17
N ALA A 414 -1.65 -13.15 13.32
CA ALA A 414 -2.32 -13.49 14.57
C ALA A 414 -3.84 -13.42 14.46
N LEU A 415 -4.37 -12.40 13.77
CA LEU A 415 -5.80 -12.28 13.52
C LEU A 415 -6.31 -13.42 12.63
N VAL A 416 -5.60 -13.75 11.54
CA VAL A 416 -5.98 -14.84 10.64
C VAL A 416 -6.01 -16.19 11.37
N LEU A 417 -5.00 -16.48 12.19
CA LEU A 417 -4.95 -17.69 13.03
C LEU A 417 -6.15 -17.77 13.98
N LYS A 418 -6.44 -16.68 14.71
CA LYS A 418 -7.59 -16.61 15.63
C LYS A 418 -8.93 -16.81 14.91
N VAL A 419 -9.07 -16.34 13.67
CA VAL A 419 -10.30 -16.49 12.89
C VAL A 419 -10.41 -17.90 12.30
N ALA A 420 -9.29 -18.50 11.90
CA ALA A 420 -9.27 -19.87 11.38
C ALA A 420 -9.82 -20.89 12.40
N GLU A 421 -9.58 -20.68 13.70
CA GLU A 421 -10.19 -21.47 14.79
C GLU A 421 -11.73 -21.40 14.84
N LEU A 422 -12.32 -20.31 14.32
CA LEU A 422 -13.77 -20.06 14.35
C LEU A 422 -14.45 -20.41 13.02
N ALA A 423 -13.68 -20.86 12.04
CA ALA A 423 -14.19 -21.11 10.70
C ALA A 423 -15.04 -22.40 10.67
N PRO A 424 -15.98 -22.53 9.71
CA PRO A 424 -16.86 -23.70 9.61
C PRO A 424 -16.15 -25.01 9.25
N ARG A 425 -14.85 -24.95 8.90
CA ARG A 425 -13.98 -26.09 8.61
C ARG A 425 -12.59 -25.84 9.20
N PRO A 426 -11.79 -26.89 9.48
CA PRO A 426 -10.40 -26.71 9.88
C PRO A 426 -9.57 -26.16 8.70
N TYR A 427 -8.54 -25.37 9.01
CA TYR A 427 -7.60 -24.84 8.01
C TYR A 427 -6.15 -25.17 8.35
N ARG A 428 -5.37 -25.48 7.32
CA ARG A 428 -3.91 -25.52 7.36
C ARG A 428 -3.38 -24.18 6.85
N ILE A 429 -2.49 -23.55 7.61
CA ILE A 429 -1.93 -22.25 7.24
C ILE A 429 -0.50 -22.45 6.74
N VAL A 430 -0.23 -21.95 5.54
CA VAL A 430 1.08 -21.96 4.89
C VAL A 430 1.54 -20.50 4.82
N LEU A 431 2.53 -20.15 5.63
CA LEU A 431 3.23 -18.88 5.52
C LEU A 431 4.42 -19.06 4.58
N LEU A 432 4.47 -18.30 3.49
CA LEU A 432 5.51 -18.42 2.48
C LEU A 432 6.02 -17.04 2.04
N SER A 433 7.15 -17.05 1.33
CA SER A 433 7.66 -15.90 0.60
C SER A 433 7.97 -16.35 -0.82
N ASP A 434 7.75 -15.48 -1.79
CA ASP A 434 7.99 -15.68 -3.20
C ASP A 434 9.44 -15.44 -3.61
N HIS A 435 10.14 -14.54 -2.93
CA HIS A 435 11.57 -14.30 -3.05
C HIS A 435 12.17 -13.65 -1.80
N GLY A 436 13.49 -13.43 -1.80
CA GLY A 436 14.16 -12.62 -0.80
C GLY A 436 14.56 -11.25 -1.34
N GLN A 437 15.25 -10.48 -0.50
CA GLN A 437 15.88 -9.23 -0.89
C GLN A 437 17.32 -9.18 -0.39
N SER A 438 18.18 -8.51 -1.15
CA SER A 438 19.56 -8.23 -0.77
C SER A 438 19.82 -6.72 -0.70
N PRO A 439 20.53 -6.22 0.33
CA PRO A 439 20.90 -4.81 0.38
C PRO A 439 21.93 -4.50 -0.70
N GLY A 440 21.78 -3.39 -1.40
CA GLY A 440 22.76 -2.99 -2.42
C GLY A 440 22.47 -1.61 -3.02
N GLU A 441 23.52 -0.96 -3.50
CA GLU A 441 23.37 0.21 -4.36
C GLU A 441 22.91 -0.22 -5.75
N THR A 442 22.02 0.56 -6.37
CA THR A 442 21.68 0.33 -7.77
C THR A 442 22.90 0.56 -8.66
N PHE A 443 22.92 -0.06 -9.84
CA PHE A 443 23.97 0.14 -10.84
C PHE A 443 24.25 1.64 -11.09
N ARG A 444 23.19 2.45 -11.18
CA ARG A 444 23.32 3.90 -11.38
C ARG A 444 23.98 4.61 -10.20
N MET A 445 23.69 4.21 -8.97
CA MET A 445 24.30 4.82 -7.78
C MET A 445 25.79 4.49 -7.72
N ARG A 446 26.14 3.23 -7.97
CA ARG A 446 27.53 2.76 -7.90
C ARG A 446 28.41 3.31 -9.02
N TYR A 447 27.88 3.42 -10.24
CA TYR A 447 28.67 3.77 -11.43
C TYR A 447 28.39 5.17 -12.00
N GLY A 448 27.38 5.88 -11.49
CA GLY A 448 27.00 7.22 -11.97
C GLY A 448 26.33 7.26 -13.35
N LEU A 449 26.06 6.10 -13.94
CA LEU A 449 25.36 5.95 -15.23
C LEU A 449 24.43 4.72 -15.20
N SER A 450 23.40 4.72 -16.04
CA SER A 450 22.51 3.56 -16.17
C SER A 450 23.15 2.45 -17.01
N LEU A 451 22.72 1.20 -16.78
CA LEU A 451 23.15 0.06 -17.59
C LEU A 451 22.86 0.27 -19.09
N GLY A 452 21.71 0.85 -19.42
CA GLY A 452 21.37 1.18 -20.81
C GLY A 452 22.32 2.20 -21.45
N GLU A 453 22.76 3.21 -20.69
CA GLU A 453 23.79 4.15 -21.17
C GLU A 453 25.14 3.45 -21.36
N LEU A 454 25.52 2.53 -20.47
CA LEU A 454 26.74 1.73 -20.65
C LEU A 454 26.69 0.92 -21.95
N VAL A 455 25.61 0.16 -22.15
CA VAL A 455 25.42 -0.68 -23.34
C VAL A 455 25.44 0.18 -24.60
N ARG A 456 24.72 1.30 -24.63
CA ARG A 456 24.74 2.24 -25.77
C ARG A 456 26.15 2.73 -26.06
N ALA A 457 26.90 3.11 -25.04
CA ALA A 457 28.25 3.62 -25.22
C ALA A 457 29.23 2.53 -25.71
N GLY A 458 29.12 1.30 -25.21
CA GLY A 458 29.84 0.13 -25.72
C GLY A 458 29.49 -0.19 -27.18
N CYS A 459 28.22 0.00 -27.55
CA CYS A 459 27.72 -0.11 -28.91
C CYS A 459 28.07 1.08 -29.83
N GLY A 460 28.81 2.09 -29.36
CA GLY A 460 29.15 3.27 -30.14
C GLY A 460 27.98 4.23 -30.40
N LEU A 461 26.86 4.05 -29.70
CA LEU A 461 25.68 4.90 -29.83
C LEU A 461 25.83 6.19 -29.01
N PRO A 462 25.14 7.28 -29.39
CA PRO A 462 25.18 8.54 -28.65
C PRO A 462 24.73 8.38 -27.20
N VAL A 463 25.51 8.93 -26.26
CA VAL A 463 25.19 8.99 -24.83
C VAL A 463 25.40 10.41 -24.28
N PRO A 464 24.68 10.82 -23.22
CA PRO A 464 24.83 12.15 -22.63
C PRO A 464 26.28 12.47 -22.26
N ARG A 465 26.71 13.72 -22.45
CA ARG A 465 28.10 14.17 -22.17
C ARG A 465 28.56 13.87 -20.74
N LYS A 466 27.65 13.93 -19.76
CA LYS A 466 27.91 13.59 -18.35
C LYS A 466 28.38 12.13 -18.15
N VAL A 467 27.88 11.21 -18.97
CA VAL A 467 28.25 9.77 -18.93
C VAL A 467 29.60 9.52 -19.59
N ARG A 468 29.99 10.35 -20.57
CA ARG A 468 31.28 10.19 -21.24
C ARG A 468 32.47 10.45 -20.32
N ARG A 469 32.27 11.17 -19.21
CA ARG A 469 33.33 11.63 -18.28
C ARG A 469 33.45 10.81 -16.99
N THR A 470 32.59 9.82 -16.74
CA THR A 470 32.72 8.98 -15.54
C THR A 470 33.87 8.00 -15.70
N HIS A 471 34.79 7.95 -14.71
CA HIS A 471 35.95 7.04 -14.68
C HIS A 471 35.52 5.58 -14.85
N SER A 472 34.51 5.14 -14.10
CA SER A 472 33.92 3.81 -14.21
C SER A 472 33.21 3.55 -15.54
N GLY A 473 32.73 4.61 -16.22
CA GLY A 473 32.15 4.52 -17.54
C GLY A 473 33.19 4.28 -18.63
N ASN A 474 34.43 4.76 -18.47
CA ASN A 474 35.55 4.44 -19.38
C ASN A 474 35.96 2.97 -19.25
N GLU A 475 36.17 2.49 -18.03
CA GLU A 475 36.57 1.12 -17.75
C GLU A 475 35.51 0.11 -18.19
N ALA A 476 34.24 0.36 -17.86
CA ALA A 476 33.14 -0.50 -18.29
C ALA A 476 32.90 -0.45 -19.81
N ARG A 477 33.16 0.69 -20.48
CA ARG A 477 33.13 0.77 -21.94
C ARG A 477 34.21 -0.07 -22.58
N ALA A 478 35.43 -0.03 -22.06
CA ALA A 478 36.52 -0.86 -22.53
C ALA A 478 36.15 -2.34 -22.39
N ALA A 479 35.68 -2.77 -21.22
CA ALA A 479 35.23 -4.14 -20.98
C ALA A 479 34.10 -4.60 -21.92
N VAL A 480 33.08 -3.76 -22.15
CA VAL A 480 31.98 -4.08 -23.08
C VAL A 480 32.46 -4.14 -24.53
N ARG A 481 33.36 -3.26 -24.95
CA ARG A 481 33.93 -3.31 -26.31
C ARG A 481 34.78 -4.55 -26.53
N THR A 482 35.58 -4.93 -25.54
CA THR A 482 36.35 -6.18 -25.55
C THR A 482 35.42 -7.39 -25.64
N ALA A 483 34.35 -7.44 -24.83
CA ALA A 483 33.37 -8.52 -24.86
C ALA A 483 32.59 -8.60 -26.19
N LEU A 484 32.45 -7.48 -26.90
CA LEU A 484 31.78 -7.40 -28.21
C LEU A 484 32.75 -7.49 -29.39
N HIS A 485 34.04 -7.81 -29.16
CA HIS A 485 35.10 -7.86 -30.17
C HIS A 485 35.17 -6.59 -31.06
N ARG A 486 34.98 -5.41 -30.46
CA ARG A 486 35.07 -4.14 -31.19
C ARG A 486 36.44 -3.48 -30.99
N PRO A 487 37.06 -2.93 -32.05
CA PRO A 487 38.35 -2.27 -31.93
C PRO A 487 38.26 -1.07 -30.97
N VAL A 488 39.27 -0.95 -30.11
CA VAL A 488 39.46 0.23 -29.27
C VAL A 488 40.00 1.32 -30.18
N GLU A 489 39.15 2.24 -30.63
CA GLU A 489 39.65 3.50 -31.19
C GLU A 489 40.35 4.28 -30.08
N GLU A 490 41.68 4.17 -30.04
CA GLU A 490 42.55 5.18 -29.45
C GLU A 490 42.33 6.47 -30.23
N ARG A 491 41.41 7.33 -29.75
CA ARG A 491 41.50 8.74 -30.13
C ARG A 491 42.72 9.29 -29.42
N ALA A 492 43.83 9.29 -30.14
CA ALA A 492 44.91 10.22 -29.92
C ALA A 492 44.30 11.60 -29.64
N GLU A 493 44.58 12.15 -28.47
CA GLU A 493 44.46 13.58 -28.25
C GLU A 493 45.54 14.24 -29.11
N GLU A 494 45.28 14.35 -30.42
CA GLU A 494 46.00 15.29 -31.25
C GLU A 494 45.62 16.68 -30.76
N HIS A 495 46.52 17.25 -29.95
CA HIS A 495 46.72 18.67 -29.81
C HIS A 495 46.84 19.30 -31.21
N HIS A 496 45.72 19.62 -31.85
CA HIS A 496 45.71 20.70 -32.83
C HIS A 496 45.79 22.02 -32.06
N ALA A 497 47.02 22.41 -31.77
CA ALA A 497 47.39 23.78 -31.50
C ALA A 497 46.84 24.66 -32.64
N SER A 498 45.77 25.39 -32.35
CA SER A 498 45.36 26.51 -33.19
C SER A 498 46.47 27.56 -33.14
N PRO A 499 46.98 28.07 -34.28
CA PRO A 499 47.97 29.15 -34.27
C PRO A 499 47.32 30.39 -33.64
N ARG A 500 47.85 30.84 -32.51
CA ARG A 500 47.47 32.10 -31.87
C ARG A 500 47.66 33.27 -32.85
N PRO A 501 46.67 34.14 -33.07
CA PRO A 501 46.94 35.45 -33.63
C PRO A 501 47.62 36.32 -32.57
N LEU A 502 48.81 36.82 -32.88
CA LEU A 502 49.51 37.85 -32.11
C LEU A 502 48.60 39.08 -31.98
N ARG A 503 48.13 39.38 -30.76
CA ARG A 503 47.62 40.70 -30.38
C ARG A 503 48.63 41.36 -29.44
N PRO A 504 49.07 42.60 -29.71
CA PRO A 504 50.11 43.23 -28.92
C PRO A 504 49.58 43.66 -27.54
N ARG A 505 50.45 43.51 -26.54
CA ARG A 505 50.25 43.87 -25.13
C ARG A 505 49.97 45.37 -24.94
N ARG A 506 49.02 45.70 -24.08
CA ARG A 506 49.02 46.92 -23.25
C ARG A 506 48.69 46.55 -21.80
N PRO A 507 49.55 46.86 -20.81
CA PRO A 507 49.16 46.96 -19.42
C PRO A 507 48.71 48.40 -19.08
N ARG A 508 47.70 48.51 -18.21
CA ARG A 508 47.31 49.77 -17.54
C ARG A 508 48.29 50.10 -16.41
N LEU A 509 48.81 51.33 -16.47
CA LEU A 509 49.07 52.28 -15.37
C LEU A 509 49.36 51.73 -13.97
N GLY A 510 50.63 51.87 -13.56
CA GLY A 510 51.04 52.20 -12.20
C GLY A 510 51.79 53.54 -12.24
N GLN A 511 51.52 54.40 -11.26
CA GLN A 511 52.06 55.75 -11.05
C GLN A 511 53.60 55.78 -10.97
N THR A 512 54.27 56.80 -11.54
CA THR A 512 55.00 57.89 -10.83
C THR A 512 55.82 58.80 -11.76
N SER A 513 55.71 60.12 -11.49
CA SER A 513 56.66 61.24 -11.66
C SER A 513 57.37 61.57 -12.99
N ALA A 514 56.95 62.74 -13.51
CA ALA A 514 57.74 63.96 -13.75
C ALA A 514 58.46 64.24 -15.10
N SER A 515 58.17 65.46 -15.57
CA SER A 515 58.95 66.39 -16.40
C SER A 515 58.80 66.40 -17.94
N SER A 516 58.22 67.53 -18.38
CA SER A 516 58.04 68.12 -19.72
C SER A 516 59.38 68.55 -20.39
N PRO A 517 59.42 69.21 -21.57
CA PRO A 517 58.34 69.55 -22.52
C PRO A 517 58.63 69.26 -24.02
N SER A 518 57.58 69.53 -24.80
CA SER A 518 57.34 69.78 -26.25
C SER A 518 58.46 70.43 -27.11
N PRO A 519 58.27 70.76 -28.42
CA PRO A 519 57.09 70.68 -29.33
C PRO A 519 57.42 69.97 -30.68
N THR A 520 56.55 69.73 -31.66
CA THR A 520 55.85 70.65 -32.58
C THR A 520 55.11 69.82 -33.66
N SER A 521 53.92 70.29 -34.06
CA SER A 521 53.38 70.37 -35.46
C SER A 521 53.29 69.09 -36.33
N ARG A 522 52.35 68.87 -37.24
CA ARG A 522 51.20 69.59 -37.84
C ARG A 522 50.61 68.60 -38.89
N THR A 523 49.28 68.69 -39.11
CA THR A 523 48.54 68.54 -40.40
C THR A 523 48.88 67.36 -41.34
N ALA A 524 47.92 66.64 -41.93
CA ALA A 524 46.58 66.98 -42.38
C ALA A 524 45.67 65.75 -42.40
#